data_AF-A0AAY4B2C1-F1
#
_entry.id   AF-A0AAY4B2C1-F1
#
_cell.length_a   1.000
_cell.length_b   1.000
_cell.length_c   1.000
_cell.angle_alpha   90.00
_cell.angle_beta   90.00
_cell.angle_gamma   90.00
#
_symmetry.space_group_name_H-M   'P 1'
#
loop_
_entity.id
_entity.type
_entity.pdbx_description
1 polymer ?
#
loop_
_entity_poly.entity_id
_entity_poly.type
_entity_poly.pdbx_seq_one_letter_code
_entity_poly.pdbx_strand_id
1 'polypeptide(L)'
;MLGMCRGRRKFLAFSFALLFIPALTWLYLSVGSFQVRPLPLSPLDPQSSPLVGGAGERKALELRVREVEEENRALRRELSQPPRSPSRPHNTYNHGNHSQTYTNPDTTKHSEAQRSVAGGNNSDCVQQPVVDKCETIHVAIVCAGYNASRDVVTLVKSVLFHRRNPLHFHFITDSIAQRILSSLFNTWMVPAVHVDFYDADELKSEVSWIPNKHYSGIYGLMKLVLTKTLPIKLQRVIVLDTDITFATDIAELWAVFHKFKGQQVLGLVENQSDWYLGNLWKNHRPWPALGRGFNTGVILLLLDRLRKLRWEQMWRLTAERELMSMLSTSLADQDIFNAVIKQNPFLVHQLPCFWNVQLSDHTRSEKCYKDVSDLKVIHWNSPKKLHVKNKHVEFFRNLYLTFLEYDGNLLRRELFGCPSEADHNSENVGGHINSLGGPYQPGSLPVGRRGPAVPALRSGL
;
A
#
# COMPACT_ATOMS: atom_id res chain seq x y z
N MET A 1 76.85 -28.20 -26.64
CA MET A 1 75.97 -27.27 -27.39
C MET A 1 74.57 -27.30 -26.80
N LEU A 2 74.19 -26.34 -25.92
CA LEU A 2 72.79 -26.14 -25.50
C LEU A 2 72.54 -24.76 -24.84
N GLY A 3 73.37 -23.76 -25.17
CA GLY A 3 73.29 -22.40 -24.59
C GLY A 3 72.72 -21.31 -25.50
N MET A 4 72.53 -21.56 -26.80
CA MET A 4 72.30 -20.47 -27.78
C MET A 4 70.83 -20.22 -28.20
N CYS A 5 69.85 -20.98 -27.69
CA CYS A 5 68.46 -20.86 -28.16
C CYS A 5 67.51 -20.06 -27.24
N ARG A 6 67.97 -19.56 -26.08
CA ARG A 6 67.11 -18.81 -25.13
C ARG A 6 67.12 -17.29 -25.33
N GLY A 7 68.16 -16.72 -25.95
CA GLY A 7 68.25 -15.29 -26.22
C GLY A 7 67.37 -14.81 -27.38
N ARG A 8 67.21 -15.62 -28.43
CA ARG A 8 66.43 -15.25 -29.63
C ARG A 8 64.93 -15.12 -29.37
N ARG A 9 64.34 -15.93 -28.49
CA ARG A 9 62.90 -15.84 -28.16
C ARG A 9 62.54 -14.58 -27.36
N LYS A 10 63.44 -14.11 -26.49
CA LYS A 10 63.23 -12.85 -25.74
C LYS A 10 63.39 -11.63 -26.64
N PHE A 11 64.33 -11.66 -27.58
CA PHE A 11 64.48 -10.61 -28.59
C PHE A 11 63.26 -10.51 -29.53
N LEU A 12 62.73 -11.64 -30.00
CA LEU A 12 61.52 -11.66 -30.83
C LEU A 12 60.30 -11.11 -30.09
N ALA A 13 60.08 -11.49 -28.83
CA ALA A 13 58.96 -10.97 -28.04
C ALA A 13 59.07 -9.45 -27.77
N PHE A 14 60.29 -8.95 -27.56
CA PHE A 14 60.54 -7.53 -27.35
C PHE A 14 60.38 -6.72 -28.65
N SER A 15 60.82 -7.25 -29.79
CA SER A 15 60.59 -6.65 -31.12
C SER A 15 59.11 -6.65 -31.52
N PHE A 16 58.35 -7.68 -31.17
CA PHE A 16 56.90 -7.69 -31.41
C PHE A 16 56.17 -6.65 -30.54
N ALA A 17 56.57 -6.47 -29.27
CA ALA A 17 55.98 -5.44 -28.40
C ALA A 17 56.31 -4.01 -28.86
N LEU A 18 57.54 -3.75 -29.33
CA LEU A 18 57.96 -2.44 -29.83
C LEU A 18 57.31 -2.04 -31.16
N LEU A 19 56.84 -2.99 -31.97
CA LEU A 19 56.15 -2.70 -33.24
C LEU A 19 54.63 -2.71 -33.11
N PHE A 20 54.05 -3.61 -32.31
CA PHE A 20 52.59 -3.73 -32.19
C PHE A 20 51.96 -2.70 -31.27
N ILE A 21 52.66 -2.31 -30.19
CA ILE A 21 52.10 -1.33 -29.26
C ILE A 21 51.92 0.03 -29.96
N PRO A 22 52.93 0.62 -30.63
CA PRO A 22 52.74 1.89 -31.34
C PRO A 22 51.72 1.79 -32.48
N ALA A 23 51.63 0.66 -33.17
CA ALA A 23 50.65 0.45 -34.23
C ALA A 23 49.20 0.40 -33.69
N LEU A 24 48.98 -0.23 -32.54
CA LEU A 24 47.68 -0.24 -31.86
C LEU A 24 47.33 1.13 -31.26
N THR A 25 48.30 1.86 -30.71
CA THR A 25 48.07 3.23 -30.24
C THR A 25 47.80 4.18 -31.41
N TRP A 26 48.48 4.00 -32.55
CA TRP A 26 48.23 4.77 -33.77
C TRP A 26 46.87 4.44 -34.39
N LEU A 27 46.45 3.18 -34.38
CA LEU A 27 45.10 2.76 -34.80
C LEU A 27 44.01 3.34 -33.87
N TYR A 28 44.25 3.34 -32.56
CA TYR A 28 43.33 3.91 -31.57
C TYR A 28 43.22 5.44 -31.69
N LEU A 29 44.32 6.13 -31.95
CA LEU A 29 44.35 7.59 -32.15
C LEU A 29 43.85 8.03 -33.54
N SER A 30 43.99 7.17 -34.57
CA SER A 30 43.47 7.44 -35.92
C SER A 30 41.97 7.18 -36.05
N VAL A 31 41.40 6.26 -35.26
CA VAL A 31 39.94 6.10 -35.13
C VAL A 31 39.31 7.21 -34.26
N GLY A 32 40.09 7.83 -33.36
CA GLY A 32 39.66 8.96 -32.53
C GLY A 32 39.64 10.33 -33.23
N SER A 33 40.04 10.42 -34.50
CA SER A 33 40.07 11.66 -35.29
C SER A 33 38.97 11.70 -36.35
N PHE A 34 37.72 11.42 -35.97
CA PHE A 34 36.56 11.82 -36.76
C PHE A 34 36.16 13.25 -36.40
N GLN A 35 36.89 14.22 -36.97
CA GLN A 35 36.38 15.56 -37.14
C GLN A 35 35.41 15.50 -38.34
N VAL A 36 34.11 15.50 -38.06
CA VAL A 36 33.08 15.59 -39.10
C VAL A 36 33.27 16.96 -39.79
N ARG A 37 33.85 16.94 -41.01
CA ARG A 37 33.85 18.11 -41.89
C ARG A 37 32.43 18.38 -42.38
N PRO A 38 31.91 19.61 -42.26
CA PRO A 38 30.65 20.00 -42.87
C PRO A 38 30.85 20.23 -44.37
N LEU A 39 29.89 19.82 -45.19
CA LEU A 39 29.82 20.03 -46.65
C LEU A 39 28.41 20.56 -46.99
N PRO A 40 28.24 21.32 -48.08
CA PRO A 40 28.19 22.78 -48.05
C PRO A 40 26.76 23.33 -48.12
N LEU A 41 26.58 24.51 -47.52
CA LEU A 41 25.39 25.35 -47.70
C LEU A 41 25.46 26.09 -49.04
N SER A 42 24.35 26.09 -49.78
CA SER A 42 23.99 27.15 -50.72
C SER A 42 22.57 27.61 -50.41
N PRO A 43 22.26 28.89 -50.67
CA PRO A 43 21.59 29.73 -49.68
C PRO A 43 20.14 30.02 -50.06
N LEU A 44 19.24 30.02 -49.07
CA LEU A 44 17.98 30.77 -49.14
C LEU A 44 17.62 31.31 -47.75
N ASP A 45 17.83 32.61 -47.64
CA ASP A 45 17.20 33.68 -46.86
C ASP A 45 16.43 33.46 -45.54
N PRO A 46 16.45 34.48 -44.65
CA PRO A 46 16.10 34.36 -43.25
C PRO A 46 14.61 34.70 -43.01
N GLN A 47 13.88 33.77 -42.40
CA GLN A 47 12.69 34.13 -41.63
C GLN A 47 12.67 33.46 -40.26
N SER A 48 12.39 34.30 -39.28
CA SER A 48 12.28 34.09 -37.85
C SER A 48 11.15 33.13 -37.44
N SER A 49 11.28 32.59 -36.21
CA SER A 49 10.22 32.20 -35.22
C SER A 49 10.22 30.70 -34.81
N PRO A 50 9.51 30.26 -33.73
CA PRO A 50 10.04 30.16 -32.35
C PRO A 50 9.76 28.80 -31.64
N LEU A 51 10.18 28.70 -30.37
CA LEU A 51 9.86 27.65 -29.37
C LEU A 51 8.36 27.26 -29.33
N VAL A 52 7.98 26.03 -29.73
CA VAL A 52 6.70 25.40 -29.35
C VAL A 52 6.87 23.87 -29.27
N GLY A 53 6.63 23.29 -28.07
CA GLY A 53 6.64 21.83 -27.89
C GLY A 53 6.06 21.33 -26.55
N GLY A 54 5.17 22.09 -25.90
CA GLY A 54 4.57 21.67 -24.61
C GLY A 54 3.08 21.99 -24.44
N ALA A 55 2.51 22.87 -25.28
CA ALA A 55 1.10 23.25 -25.18
C ALA A 55 0.16 22.24 -25.87
N GLY A 56 0.61 21.56 -26.92
CA GLY A 56 -0.22 20.63 -27.71
C GLY A 56 -0.58 19.36 -26.96
N GLU A 57 0.39 18.75 -26.27
CA GLU A 57 0.16 17.52 -25.49
C GLU A 57 -0.72 17.76 -24.26
N ARG A 58 -0.55 18.91 -23.60
CA ARG A 58 -1.39 19.29 -22.46
C ARG A 58 -2.84 19.54 -22.87
N LYS A 59 -3.05 20.19 -24.02
CA LYS A 59 -4.38 20.45 -24.58
C LYS A 59 -5.04 19.16 -25.09
N ALA A 60 -4.27 18.23 -25.64
CA ALA A 60 -4.75 16.91 -26.04
C ALA A 60 -5.18 16.07 -24.82
N LEU A 61 -4.43 16.15 -23.71
CA LEU A 61 -4.79 15.49 -22.46
C LEU A 61 -6.05 16.10 -21.83
N GLU A 62 -6.15 17.44 -21.80
CA GLU A 62 -7.34 18.15 -21.30
C GLU A 62 -8.61 17.82 -22.10
N LEU A 63 -8.51 17.72 -23.43
CA LEU A 63 -9.63 17.32 -24.29
C LEU A 63 -10.08 15.89 -23.99
N ARG A 64 -9.12 14.97 -23.77
CA ARG A 64 -9.41 13.56 -23.49
C ARG A 64 -10.00 13.35 -22.09
N VAL A 65 -9.56 14.12 -21.10
CA VAL A 65 -10.16 14.13 -19.76
C VAL A 65 -11.60 14.63 -19.83
N ARG A 66 -11.86 15.70 -20.59
CA ARG A 66 -13.21 16.26 -20.75
C ARG A 66 -14.16 15.29 -21.44
N GLU A 67 -13.71 14.56 -22.45
CA GLU A 67 -14.49 13.52 -23.14
C GLU A 67 -14.89 12.39 -22.16
N VAL A 68 -13.94 11.90 -21.36
CA VAL A 68 -14.20 10.88 -20.33
C VAL A 68 -15.13 11.39 -19.22
N GLU A 69 -15.04 12.66 -18.84
CA GLU A 69 -15.95 13.28 -17.87
C GLU A 69 -17.38 13.47 -18.40
N GLU A 70 -17.54 13.67 -19.72
CA GLU A 70 -18.85 13.73 -20.37
C GLU A 70 -19.48 12.34 -20.49
N GLU A 71 -18.69 11.32 -20.83
CA GLU A 71 -19.13 9.91 -20.84
C GLU A 71 -19.56 9.43 -19.44
N ASN A 72 -18.76 9.73 -18.41
CA ASN A 72 -19.13 9.43 -17.03
C ASN A 72 -20.40 10.14 -16.57
N ARG A 73 -20.66 11.37 -17.04
CA ARG A 73 -21.92 12.07 -16.77
C ARG A 73 -23.11 11.43 -17.48
N ALA A 74 -22.93 10.91 -18.70
CA ALA A 74 -23.97 10.19 -19.42
C ALA A 74 -24.34 8.88 -18.70
N LEU A 75 -23.33 8.10 -18.28
CA LEU A 75 -23.54 6.86 -17.52
C LEU A 75 -24.24 7.09 -16.17
N ARG A 76 -23.88 8.17 -15.46
CA ARG A 76 -24.58 8.57 -14.22
C ARG A 76 -26.05 8.92 -14.46
N ARG A 77 -26.43 9.41 -15.65
CA ARG A 77 -27.83 9.69 -16.03
C ARG A 77 -28.59 8.43 -16.40
N GLU A 78 -27.94 7.42 -16.98
CA GLU A 78 -28.56 6.11 -17.22
C GLU A 78 -28.79 5.35 -15.91
N LEU A 79 -27.81 5.37 -15.01
CA LEU A 79 -27.88 4.68 -13.70
C LEU A 79 -28.84 5.33 -12.69
N SER A 80 -29.26 6.57 -12.92
CA SER A 80 -30.21 7.29 -12.05
C SER A 80 -31.67 7.16 -12.48
N GLN A 81 -31.96 6.38 -13.54
CA GLN A 81 -33.34 6.04 -13.90
C GLN A 81 -33.86 4.89 -13.03
N PRO A 82 -35.06 5.00 -12.42
CA PRO A 82 -35.66 3.89 -11.69
C PRO A 82 -36.03 2.75 -12.64
N PRO A 83 -36.01 1.48 -12.17
CA PRO A 83 -36.26 0.34 -13.04
C PRO A 83 -37.65 0.43 -13.67
N ARG A 84 -37.74 0.22 -14.99
CA ARG A 84 -39.02 0.05 -15.68
C ARG A 84 -39.70 -1.21 -15.13
N SER A 85 -40.87 -1.02 -14.52
CA SER A 85 -41.75 -2.10 -14.07
C SER A 85 -42.08 -3.06 -15.22
N PRO A 86 -41.97 -4.38 -15.05
CA PRO A 86 -42.47 -5.32 -16.04
C PRO A 86 -44.01 -5.33 -16.04
N SER A 87 -44.58 -5.10 -17.20
CA SER A 87 -46.00 -5.25 -17.50
C SER A 87 -46.44 -6.71 -17.39
N ARG A 88 -47.42 -6.99 -16.52
CA ARG A 88 -48.26 -8.19 -16.59
C ARG A 88 -49.18 -8.12 -17.80
N PRO A 89 -49.54 -9.28 -18.37
CA PRO A 89 -50.95 -9.51 -18.69
C PRO A 89 -51.50 -10.85 -18.14
N HIS A 90 -52.82 -10.88 -18.15
CA HIS A 90 -53.79 -11.66 -17.38
C HIS A 90 -53.97 -13.16 -17.70
N ASN A 91 -54.33 -13.90 -16.64
CA ASN A 91 -55.31 -14.98 -16.47
C ASN A 91 -55.73 -15.89 -17.64
N THR A 92 -55.67 -17.19 -17.37
CA THR A 92 -56.80 -18.11 -17.60
C THR A 92 -56.89 -19.14 -16.47
N TYR A 93 -58.08 -19.24 -15.90
CA TYR A 93 -58.51 -20.24 -14.92
C TYR A 93 -58.53 -21.64 -15.53
N ASN A 94 -58.18 -22.67 -14.75
CA ASN A 94 -58.96 -23.90 -14.78
C ASN A 94 -58.88 -24.68 -13.45
N HIS A 95 -60.07 -25.09 -13.01
CA HIS A 95 -60.38 -25.82 -11.78
C HIS A 95 -59.83 -27.25 -11.76
N GLY A 96 -59.49 -27.75 -10.58
CA GLY A 96 -59.31 -29.17 -10.30
C GLY A 96 -59.25 -29.43 -8.79
N ASN A 97 -60.41 -29.74 -8.20
CA ASN A 97 -60.59 -30.16 -6.81
C ASN A 97 -59.82 -31.46 -6.51
N HIS A 98 -59.22 -31.56 -5.32
CA HIS A 98 -59.53 -32.66 -4.40
C HIS A 98 -58.99 -32.39 -2.98
N SER A 99 -59.93 -32.38 -2.03
CA SER A 99 -59.72 -32.53 -0.59
C SER A 99 -60.13 -33.94 -0.21
N GLN A 100 -59.36 -34.62 0.65
CA GLN A 100 -59.77 -35.63 1.65
C GLN A 100 -58.50 -36.12 2.39
N THR A 101 -58.25 -35.77 3.66
CA THR A 101 -58.68 -36.38 4.94
C THR A 101 -58.19 -37.81 5.30
N TYR A 102 -57.54 -37.85 6.47
CA TYR A 102 -57.67 -38.80 7.60
C TYR A 102 -56.75 -40.05 7.76
N THR A 103 -56.11 -40.04 8.95
CA THR A 103 -55.90 -41.10 9.96
C THR A 103 -54.76 -42.14 9.89
N ASN A 104 -53.90 -42.08 10.93
CA ASN A 104 -53.10 -43.10 11.65
C ASN A 104 -53.81 -44.47 11.88
N PRO A 105 -53.21 -45.51 12.53
CA PRO A 105 -51.86 -45.73 13.11
C PRO A 105 -51.23 -47.10 12.73
N ASP A 106 -49.97 -47.40 13.13
CA ASP A 106 -49.69 -48.64 13.89
C ASP A 106 -48.27 -48.77 14.50
N THR A 107 -48.30 -49.41 15.66
CA THR A 107 -47.30 -49.92 16.62
C THR A 107 -46.25 -50.88 15.98
N THR A 108 -45.01 -51.15 16.46
CA THR A 108 -44.58 -51.64 17.79
C THR A 108 -43.03 -51.82 17.88
N LYS A 109 -42.44 -51.40 19.01
CA LYS A 109 -41.37 -51.98 19.90
C LYS A 109 -40.03 -52.58 19.39
N HIS A 110 -38.91 -52.07 19.96
CA HIS A 110 -37.91 -52.74 20.84
C HIS A 110 -36.88 -51.68 21.34
N SER A 111 -36.92 -51.24 22.61
CA SER A 111 -36.19 -51.71 23.83
C SER A 111 -34.83 -51.03 24.10
N GLU A 112 -34.82 -50.15 25.13
CA GLU A 112 -33.81 -49.88 26.20
C GLU A 112 -32.39 -49.36 25.82
N ALA A 113 -31.73 -48.38 26.47
CA ALA A 113 -31.86 -47.81 27.81
C ALA A 113 -31.31 -46.35 27.94
N GLN A 114 -31.86 -45.65 28.94
CA GLN A 114 -31.55 -44.36 29.56
C GLN A 114 -30.08 -43.91 29.71
N ARG A 115 -29.76 -42.65 29.35
CA ARG A 115 -29.45 -41.54 30.31
C ARG A 115 -29.07 -40.21 29.64
N SER A 116 -29.84 -39.19 29.98
CA SER A 116 -29.61 -37.73 29.99
C SER A 116 -28.19 -37.21 29.73
N VAL A 117 -28.01 -36.43 28.64
CA VAL A 117 -27.15 -35.23 28.63
C VAL A 117 -27.77 -34.21 27.66
N ALA A 118 -27.98 -32.98 28.15
CA ALA A 118 -28.39 -31.84 27.34
C ALA A 118 -27.28 -31.50 26.33
N GLY A 119 -27.51 -31.81 25.05
CA GLY A 119 -26.65 -31.43 23.94
C GLY A 119 -27.02 -30.05 23.43
N GLY A 120 -26.39 -29.01 23.97
CA GLY A 120 -26.39 -27.70 23.35
C GLY A 120 -25.69 -27.79 21.99
N ASN A 121 -26.40 -27.49 20.92
CA ASN A 121 -25.83 -27.17 19.62
C ASN A 121 -25.07 -25.85 19.75
N ASN A 122 -23.84 -25.90 20.27
CA ASN A 122 -22.92 -24.77 20.17
C ASN A 122 -21.95 -25.12 19.04
N SER A 123 -22.27 -24.67 17.83
CA SER A 123 -21.28 -24.53 16.79
C SER A 123 -20.14 -23.68 17.35
N ASP A 124 -18.97 -24.29 17.50
CA ASP A 124 -17.72 -23.65 17.93
C ASP A 124 -17.25 -22.68 16.82
N CYS A 125 -18.00 -21.60 16.62
CA CYS A 125 -17.55 -20.46 15.85
C CYS A 125 -16.51 -19.76 16.71
N VAL A 126 -15.23 -20.04 16.46
CA VAL A 126 -14.10 -19.35 17.08
C VAL A 126 -14.35 -17.85 16.96
N GLN A 127 -14.70 -17.20 18.08
CA GLN A 127 -14.89 -15.76 18.12
C GLN A 127 -13.54 -15.12 17.78
N GLN A 128 -13.45 -14.52 16.59
CA GLN A 128 -12.27 -13.76 16.23
C GLN A 128 -12.15 -12.57 17.19
N PRO A 129 -10.94 -12.18 17.60
CA PRO A 129 -10.75 -10.99 18.43
C PRO A 129 -11.41 -9.81 17.73
N VAL A 130 -12.41 -9.21 18.37
CA VAL A 130 -13.15 -8.08 17.82
C VAL A 130 -12.33 -6.82 18.07
N VAL A 131 -12.05 -6.05 17.03
CA VAL A 131 -11.49 -4.70 17.15
C VAL A 131 -12.63 -3.77 17.53
N ASP A 132 -12.46 -2.96 18.57
CA ASP A 132 -13.50 -2.02 18.99
C ASP A 132 -13.81 -1.06 17.85
N LYS A 133 -15.10 -0.82 17.59
CA LYS A 133 -15.57 -0.03 16.43
C LYS A 133 -14.88 1.33 16.29
N CYS A 134 -14.57 1.96 17.42
CA CYS A 134 -13.95 3.29 17.47
C CYS A 134 -12.47 3.26 17.85
N GLU A 135 -11.85 2.08 17.86
CA GLU A 135 -10.41 1.98 17.93
C GLU A 135 -9.79 2.48 16.62
N THR A 136 -8.86 3.43 16.73
CA THR A 136 -8.10 3.94 15.59
C THR A 136 -7.03 2.93 15.16
N ILE A 137 -7.09 2.54 13.88
CA ILE A 137 -6.09 1.67 13.27
C ILE A 137 -4.98 2.54 12.67
N HIS A 138 -3.74 2.28 13.10
CA HIS A 138 -2.58 3.02 12.64
C HIS A 138 -1.87 2.31 11.50
N VAL A 139 -1.62 3.03 10.41
CA VAL A 139 -0.99 2.51 9.19
C VAL A 139 0.21 3.37 8.81
N ALA A 140 1.40 2.79 8.72
CA ALA A 140 2.62 3.49 8.30
C ALA A 140 3.03 3.11 6.87
N ILE A 141 3.40 4.11 6.06
CA ILE A 141 3.77 3.92 4.66
C ILE A 141 4.97 4.81 4.33
N VAL A 142 5.97 4.25 3.66
CA VAL A 142 7.05 5.04 3.05
C VAL A 142 6.67 5.33 1.60
N CYS A 143 6.55 6.60 1.23
CA CYS A 143 6.11 7.01 -0.09
C CYS A 143 6.95 8.19 -0.58
N ALA A 144 7.76 8.00 -1.62
CA ALA A 144 8.60 9.08 -2.16
C ALA A 144 8.53 9.13 -3.69
N GLY A 145 8.43 10.36 -4.22
CA GLY A 145 8.34 10.64 -5.65
C GLY A 145 6.97 10.37 -6.26
N TYR A 146 6.83 10.71 -7.54
CA TYR A 146 5.56 10.67 -8.26
C TYR A 146 4.99 9.27 -8.44
N ASN A 147 5.83 8.27 -8.76
CA ASN A 147 5.36 6.92 -9.04
C ASN A 147 4.79 6.25 -7.78
N ALA A 148 5.53 6.32 -6.66
CA ALA A 148 5.04 5.80 -5.38
C ALA A 148 3.75 6.52 -4.93
N SER A 149 3.66 7.83 -5.17
CA SER A 149 2.45 8.61 -4.88
C SER A 149 1.24 8.16 -5.70
N ARG A 150 1.43 7.63 -6.91
CA ARG A 150 0.33 7.07 -7.72
C ARG A 150 -0.09 5.70 -7.18
N ASP A 151 0.86 4.84 -6.85
CA ASP A 151 0.58 3.50 -6.35
C ASP A 151 -0.14 3.55 -5.00
N VAL A 152 0.34 4.40 -4.09
CA VAL A 152 -0.22 4.53 -2.73
C VAL A 152 -1.66 5.04 -2.73
N VAL A 153 -2.07 5.80 -3.74
CA VAL A 153 -3.46 6.25 -3.89
C VAL A 153 -4.40 5.08 -4.10
N THR A 154 -4.02 4.11 -4.94
CA THR A 154 -4.79 2.88 -5.15
C THR A 154 -4.86 2.06 -3.86
N LEU A 155 -3.74 1.94 -3.14
CA LEU A 155 -3.71 1.31 -1.82
C LEU A 155 -4.70 1.97 -0.87
N VAL A 156 -4.59 3.28 -0.67
CA VAL A 156 -5.43 4.02 0.29
C VAL A 156 -6.91 3.88 -0.08
N LYS A 157 -7.27 4.02 -1.35
CA LYS A 157 -8.67 3.82 -1.80
C LYS A 157 -9.17 2.40 -1.46
N SER A 158 -8.37 1.36 -1.69
CA SER A 158 -8.75 -0.02 -1.36
C SER A 158 -8.97 -0.24 0.15
N VAL A 159 -8.09 0.32 1.00
CA VAL A 159 -8.25 0.27 2.46
C VAL A 159 -9.49 1.04 2.89
N LEU A 160 -9.66 2.27 2.39
CA LEU A 160 -10.77 3.15 2.76
C LEU A 160 -12.13 2.62 2.29
N PHE A 161 -12.17 1.84 1.20
CA PHE A 161 -13.38 1.19 0.71
C PHE A 161 -13.89 0.09 1.65
N HIS A 162 -12.97 -0.69 2.24
CA HIS A 162 -13.32 -1.82 3.11
C HIS A 162 -13.38 -1.47 4.60
N ARG A 163 -12.89 -0.29 5.01
CA ARG A 163 -12.73 0.07 6.43
C ARG A 163 -14.05 0.10 7.21
N ARG A 164 -13.98 -0.29 8.48
CA ARG A 164 -15.06 -0.11 9.48
C ARG A 164 -14.63 0.62 10.75
N ASN A 165 -13.38 1.09 10.78
CA ASN A 165 -12.75 1.73 11.93
C ASN A 165 -12.10 3.06 11.51
N PRO A 166 -11.94 4.02 12.45
CA PRO A 166 -11.10 5.19 12.22
C PRO A 166 -9.69 4.78 11.80
N LEU A 167 -9.07 5.56 10.91
CA LEU A 167 -7.72 5.30 10.43
C LEU A 167 -6.81 6.49 10.71
N HIS A 168 -5.58 6.20 11.08
CA HIS A 168 -4.51 7.18 11.14
C HIS A 168 -3.36 6.71 10.25
N PHE A 169 -3.13 7.41 9.13
CA PHE A 169 -2.00 7.17 8.25
C PHE A 169 -0.78 7.97 8.67
N HIS A 170 0.36 7.31 8.79
CA HIS A 170 1.68 7.90 9.04
C HIS A 170 2.54 7.73 7.79
N PHE A 171 2.83 8.83 7.09
CA PHE A 171 3.59 8.80 5.85
C PHE A 171 5.02 9.32 6.06
N ILE A 172 6.03 8.50 5.76
CA ILE A 172 7.40 8.99 5.54
C ILE A 172 7.49 9.41 4.07
N THR A 173 7.72 10.69 3.81
CA THR A 173 7.60 11.26 2.46
C THR A 173 8.74 12.18 2.11
N ASP A 174 9.05 12.25 0.81
CA ASP A 174 9.75 13.41 0.25
C ASP A 174 8.77 14.57 0.03
N SER A 175 9.30 15.77 -0.25
CA SER A 175 8.50 16.97 -0.47
C SER A 175 7.47 16.83 -1.62
N ILE A 176 7.78 16.02 -2.63
CA ILE A 176 6.89 15.76 -3.77
C ILE A 176 5.68 14.96 -3.30
N ALA A 177 5.89 13.81 -2.66
CA ALA A 177 4.82 12.95 -2.18
C ALA A 177 3.99 13.64 -1.10
N GLN A 178 4.62 14.36 -0.17
CA GLN A 178 3.91 15.13 0.85
C GLN A 178 2.92 16.12 0.22
N ARG A 179 3.33 16.89 -0.80
CA ARG A 179 2.47 17.86 -1.47
C ARG A 179 1.28 17.19 -2.16
N ILE A 180 1.53 16.09 -2.86
CA ILE A 180 0.49 15.32 -3.56
C ILE A 180 -0.51 14.76 -2.55
N LEU A 181 -0.03 14.03 -1.55
CA LEU A 181 -0.87 13.35 -0.57
C LEU A 181 -1.61 14.34 0.32
N SER A 182 -0.98 15.43 0.76
CA SER A 182 -1.66 16.50 1.50
C SER A 182 -2.83 17.07 0.71
N SER A 183 -2.62 17.34 -0.58
CA SER A 183 -3.69 17.84 -1.46
C SER A 183 -4.82 16.82 -1.60
N LEU A 184 -4.49 15.53 -1.77
CA LEU A 184 -5.48 14.46 -1.90
C LEU A 184 -6.29 14.25 -0.62
N PHE A 185 -5.66 14.12 0.54
CA PHE A 185 -6.39 13.91 1.79
C PHE A 185 -7.23 15.15 2.18
N ASN A 186 -6.70 16.36 1.97
CA ASN A 186 -7.45 17.60 2.20
C ASN A 186 -8.66 17.72 1.26
N THR A 187 -8.54 17.30 0.01
CA THR A 187 -9.66 17.39 -0.95
C THR A 187 -10.63 16.22 -0.80
N TRP A 188 -10.17 15.02 -0.47
CA TRP A 188 -11.06 13.90 -0.22
C TRP A 188 -11.90 14.12 1.03
N MET A 189 -11.41 14.81 2.07
CA MET A 189 -12.18 15.12 3.29
C MET A 189 -12.87 13.87 3.86
N VAL A 190 -12.09 12.81 4.02
CA VAL A 190 -12.60 11.50 4.42
C VAL A 190 -12.89 11.51 5.94
N PRO A 191 -14.13 11.22 6.39
CA PRO A 191 -14.45 11.19 7.82
C PRO A 191 -13.65 10.12 8.57
N ALA A 192 -13.29 10.44 9.82
CA ALA A 192 -12.54 9.57 10.73
C ALA A 192 -11.19 9.07 10.16
N VAL A 193 -10.55 9.91 9.34
CA VAL A 193 -9.19 9.67 8.82
C VAL A 193 -8.28 10.81 9.25
N HIS A 194 -7.18 10.45 9.92
CA HIS A 194 -6.10 11.37 10.25
C HIS A 194 -4.83 11.02 9.46
N VAL A 195 -4.01 12.02 9.16
CA VAL A 195 -2.78 11.84 8.39
C VAL A 195 -1.65 12.70 8.96
N ASP A 196 -0.54 12.05 9.30
CA ASP A 196 0.72 12.68 9.68
C ASP A 196 1.79 12.44 8.61
N PHE A 197 2.60 13.46 8.33
CA PHE A 197 3.75 13.37 7.43
C PHE A 197 5.06 13.54 8.19
N TYR A 198 6.05 12.72 7.84
CA TYR A 198 7.39 12.70 8.41
C TYR A 198 8.39 12.88 7.26
N ASP A 199 9.28 13.87 7.36
CA ASP A 199 10.20 14.19 6.27
C ASP A 199 11.29 13.11 6.13
N ALA A 200 11.35 12.48 4.97
CA ALA A 200 12.35 11.46 4.67
C ALA A 200 13.77 12.04 4.62
N ASP A 201 13.94 13.32 4.30
CA ASP A 201 15.26 13.97 4.27
C ASP A 201 15.86 14.09 5.68
N GLU A 202 15.03 14.30 6.71
CA GLU A 202 15.46 14.31 8.11
C GLU A 202 15.94 12.93 8.60
N LEU A 203 15.42 11.86 8.00
CA LEU A 203 15.72 10.47 8.37
C LEU A 203 16.87 9.86 7.54
N LYS A 204 17.30 10.55 6.49
CA LYS A 204 18.23 10.03 5.49
C LYS A 204 19.55 9.55 6.09
N SER A 205 20.11 10.33 7.01
CA SER A 205 21.39 10.04 7.67
C SER A 205 21.38 8.74 8.48
N GLU A 206 20.20 8.30 8.92
CA GLU A 206 20.05 7.11 9.75
C GLU A 206 20.35 5.82 8.98
N VAL A 207 20.13 5.83 7.66
CA VAL A 207 20.21 4.64 6.79
C VAL A 207 21.14 4.80 5.59
N SER A 208 21.56 6.02 5.24
CA SER A 208 22.38 6.29 4.04
C SER A 208 23.75 5.61 4.03
N TRP A 209 24.23 5.15 5.19
CA TRP A 209 25.47 4.41 5.32
C TRP A 209 25.36 2.96 4.83
N ILE A 210 24.15 2.43 4.61
CA ILE A 210 23.90 1.07 4.11
C ILE A 210 23.94 1.07 2.58
N PRO A 211 24.92 0.41 1.94
CA PRO A 211 24.93 0.26 0.49
C PRO A 211 23.73 -0.58 0.04
N ASN A 212 22.96 -0.09 -0.93
CA ASN A 212 21.71 -0.71 -1.37
C ASN A 212 21.59 -0.74 -2.90
N LYS A 213 21.18 -1.89 -3.43
CA LYS A 213 20.93 -2.11 -4.87
C LYS A 213 19.43 -2.14 -5.24
N HIS A 214 18.55 -2.04 -4.26
CA HIS A 214 17.12 -2.08 -4.49
C HIS A 214 16.64 -0.86 -5.31
N TYR A 215 15.66 -1.05 -6.19
CA TYR A 215 15.18 -0.01 -7.11
C TYR A 215 14.55 1.19 -6.37
N SER A 216 13.97 0.98 -5.19
CA SER A 216 13.45 2.06 -4.33
C SER A 216 14.53 2.92 -3.67
N GLY A 217 15.81 2.59 -3.90
CA GLY A 217 16.95 3.33 -3.35
C GLY A 217 16.90 3.44 -1.83
N ILE A 218 17.24 4.61 -1.31
CA ILE A 218 17.29 4.86 0.14
C ILE A 218 15.93 4.72 0.84
N TYR A 219 14.83 5.01 0.13
CA TYR A 219 13.48 4.91 0.70
C TYR A 219 13.11 3.47 1.05
N GLY A 220 13.65 2.48 0.32
CA GLY A 220 13.48 1.07 0.66
C GLY A 220 14.09 0.65 2.01
N LEU A 221 14.90 1.50 2.64
CA LEU A 221 15.49 1.26 3.96
C LEU A 221 14.72 1.96 5.10
N MET A 222 13.82 2.89 4.78
CA MET A 222 13.21 3.79 5.77
C MET A 222 12.26 3.09 6.75
N LYS A 223 11.79 1.87 6.46
CA LYS A 223 10.99 1.10 7.44
C LYS A 223 11.82 0.72 8.69
N LEU A 224 13.16 0.67 8.58
CA LEU A 224 14.04 0.35 9.72
C LEU A 224 13.98 1.40 10.83
N VAL A 225 13.66 2.66 10.51
CA VAL A 225 13.68 3.78 11.46
C VAL A 225 12.31 4.09 12.06
N LEU A 226 11.24 3.37 11.71
CA LEU A 226 9.87 3.63 12.17
C LEU A 226 9.74 3.68 13.71
N THR A 227 10.51 2.88 14.45
CA THR A 227 10.48 2.90 15.93
C THR A 227 10.96 4.23 16.52
N LYS A 228 11.83 4.96 15.80
CA LYS A 228 12.35 6.28 16.15
C LYS A 228 11.46 7.40 15.59
N THR A 229 10.95 7.24 14.38
CA THR A 229 10.16 8.24 13.66
C THR A 229 8.74 8.40 14.21
N LEU A 230 8.04 7.29 14.46
CA LEU A 230 6.63 7.33 14.86
C LEU A 230 6.45 7.77 16.32
N PRO A 231 5.27 8.34 16.70
CA PRO A 231 5.06 8.91 18.02
C PRO A 231 5.41 7.94 19.16
N ILE A 232 6.06 8.45 20.21
CA ILE A 232 6.56 7.61 21.32
C ILE A 232 5.45 6.84 22.05
N LYS A 233 4.24 7.40 22.08
CA LYS A 233 3.05 6.79 22.70
C LYS A 233 2.37 5.75 21.80
N LEU A 234 2.67 5.74 20.50
CA LEU A 234 2.09 4.77 19.58
C LEU A 234 2.65 3.38 19.88
N GLN A 235 1.76 2.43 20.20
CA GLN A 235 2.16 1.09 20.66
C GLN A 235 2.29 0.08 19.51
N ARG A 236 1.42 0.17 18.51
CA ARG A 236 1.36 -0.79 17.40
C ARG A 236 0.98 -0.12 16.10
N VAL A 237 1.48 -0.64 14.97
CA VAL A 237 1.22 -0.08 13.63
C VAL A 237 1.29 -1.18 12.57
N ILE A 238 0.43 -1.09 11.55
CA ILE A 238 0.56 -1.88 10.31
C ILE A 238 1.43 -1.09 9.34
N VAL A 239 2.50 -1.68 8.83
CA VAL A 239 3.35 -1.08 7.78
C VAL A 239 3.02 -1.72 6.45
N LEU A 240 2.81 -0.90 5.42
CA LEU A 240 2.44 -1.35 4.08
C LEU A 240 3.38 -0.77 3.02
N ASP A 241 3.72 -1.57 2.01
CA ASP A 241 4.28 -1.07 0.75
C ASP A 241 3.23 -0.32 -0.06
N THR A 242 3.66 0.59 -0.94
CA THR A 242 2.76 1.42 -1.75
C THR A 242 2.01 0.63 -2.82
N ASP A 243 2.51 -0.53 -3.21
CA ASP A 243 1.99 -1.41 -4.27
C ASP A 243 1.17 -2.58 -3.70
N ILE A 244 0.43 -2.31 -2.64
CA ILE A 244 -0.50 -3.22 -1.98
C ILE A 244 -1.95 -2.90 -2.42
N THR A 245 -2.80 -3.93 -2.49
CA THR A 245 -4.25 -3.76 -2.69
C THR A 245 -5.01 -4.62 -1.69
N PHE A 246 -5.88 -3.99 -0.89
CA PHE A 246 -6.76 -4.68 0.05
C PHE A 246 -8.04 -5.17 -0.64
N ALA A 247 -8.48 -6.36 -0.25
CA ALA A 247 -9.75 -6.97 -0.66
C ALA A 247 -10.68 -7.23 0.55
N THR A 248 -10.30 -6.76 1.73
CA THR A 248 -10.99 -6.97 3.00
C THR A 248 -10.75 -5.81 3.97
N ASP A 249 -11.45 -5.80 5.09
CA ASP A 249 -11.28 -4.81 6.15
C ASP A 249 -9.92 -4.97 6.84
N ILE A 250 -9.17 -3.88 6.93
CA ILE A 250 -7.87 -3.84 7.60
C ILE A 250 -7.97 -4.12 9.11
N ALA A 251 -9.16 -3.94 9.71
CA ALA A 251 -9.41 -4.30 11.11
C ALA A 251 -9.17 -5.80 11.38
N GLU A 252 -9.43 -6.67 10.41
CA GLU A 252 -9.16 -8.10 10.54
C GLU A 252 -7.64 -8.39 10.63
N LEU A 253 -6.80 -7.59 9.97
CA LEU A 253 -5.34 -7.68 10.08
C LEU A 253 -4.87 -7.10 11.42
N TRP A 254 -5.45 -5.96 11.83
CA TRP A 254 -5.17 -5.32 13.11
C TRP A 254 -5.46 -6.25 14.30
N ALA A 255 -6.55 -7.01 14.24
CA ALA A 255 -6.92 -8.01 15.25
C ALA A 255 -5.83 -9.08 15.47
N VAL A 256 -4.96 -9.33 14.49
CA VAL A 256 -3.89 -10.32 14.58
C VAL A 256 -2.85 -9.97 15.63
N PHE A 257 -2.71 -8.70 16.02
CA PHE A 257 -1.84 -8.32 17.15
C PHE A 257 -2.21 -9.06 18.45
N HIS A 258 -3.50 -9.37 18.68
CA HIS A 258 -3.95 -10.13 19.86
C HIS A 258 -3.49 -11.60 19.85
N LYS A 259 -3.02 -12.10 18.69
CA LYS A 259 -2.49 -13.46 18.54
C LYS A 259 -0.99 -13.56 18.81
N PHE A 260 -0.30 -12.43 19.02
CA PHE A 260 1.12 -12.43 19.34
C PHE A 260 1.31 -12.98 20.76
N LYS A 261 2.25 -13.91 20.92
CA LYS A 261 2.54 -14.60 22.18
C LYS A 261 4.01 -14.44 22.56
N GLY A 262 4.30 -14.50 23.85
CA GLY A 262 5.66 -14.43 24.36
C GLY A 262 6.39 -13.17 23.91
N GLN A 263 7.56 -13.35 23.28
CA GLN A 263 8.45 -12.28 22.82
C GLN A 263 8.17 -11.83 21.38
N GLN A 264 7.07 -12.28 20.76
CA GLN A 264 6.71 -11.85 19.41
C GLN A 264 6.44 -10.33 19.37
N VAL A 265 7.07 -9.66 18.42
CA VAL A 265 6.98 -8.20 18.19
C VAL A 265 6.84 -7.83 16.72
N LEU A 266 7.08 -8.78 15.80
CA LEU A 266 6.91 -8.64 14.36
C LEU A 266 5.86 -9.63 13.86
N GLY A 267 4.93 -9.19 13.02
CA GLY A 267 4.07 -10.08 12.25
C GLY A 267 4.35 -9.93 10.77
N LEU A 268 4.73 -11.02 10.11
CA LEU A 268 5.19 -11.01 8.73
C LEU A 268 4.72 -12.26 8.00
N VAL A 269 4.54 -12.15 6.68
CA VAL A 269 4.24 -13.30 5.82
C VAL A 269 5.56 -13.85 5.26
N GLU A 270 5.71 -15.18 5.27
CA GLU A 270 6.84 -15.86 4.64
C GLU A 270 6.96 -15.43 3.17
N ASN A 271 8.17 -15.17 2.70
CA ASN A 271 8.45 -14.85 1.32
C ASN A 271 8.03 -16.03 0.43
N GLN A 272 7.28 -15.74 -0.64
CA GLN A 272 6.65 -16.76 -1.50
C GLN A 272 7.54 -17.17 -2.67
N SER A 273 8.83 -16.83 -2.63
CA SER A 273 9.84 -17.31 -3.57
C SER A 273 10.99 -17.96 -2.82
N ASP A 274 11.83 -18.70 -3.54
CA ASP A 274 13.02 -19.33 -2.94
C ASP A 274 14.23 -18.37 -2.90
N TRP A 275 14.00 -17.05 -2.97
CA TRP A 275 15.05 -16.02 -2.96
C TRP A 275 16.09 -16.24 -1.87
N TYR A 276 15.66 -16.46 -0.63
CA TYR A 276 16.57 -16.63 0.50
C TYR A 276 17.15 -18.04 0.64
N LEU A 277 16.71 -19.02 -0.15
CA LEU A 277 17.29 -20.36 -0.19
C LEU A 277 18.56 -20.43 -1.06
N GLY A 278 18.85 -19.40 -1.86
CA GLY A 278 20.06 -19.33 -2.69
C GLY A 278 20.05 -20.23 -3.92
N ASN A 279 18.89 -20.77 -4.28
CA ASN A 279 18.74 -21.79 -5.34
C ASN A 279 18.12 -21.23 -6.64
N LEU A 280 17.84 -19.92 -6.73
CA LEU A 280 17.17 -19.32 -7.90
C LEU A 280 18.06 -19.29 -9.16
N TRP A 281 19.36 -19.00 -9.01
CA TRP A 281 20.32 -19.03 -10.12
C TRP A 281 21.74 -19.30 -9.63
N LYS A 282 22.63 -19.64 -10.56
CA LYS A 282 24.04 -19.93 -10.29
C LYS A 282 24.71 -18.71 -9.66
N ASN A 283 25.39 -18.91 -8.53
CA ASN A 283 26.05 -17.87 -7.73
C ASN A 283 25.10 -16.88 -7.02
N HIS A 284 23.80 -17.19 -6.93
CA HIS A 284 22.90 -16.42 -6.07
C HIS A 284 23.29 -16.60 -4.61
N ARG A 285 23.71 -15.51 -3.96
CA ARG A 285 24.04 -15.49 -2.54
C ARG A 285 23.11 -14.50 -1.85
N PRO A 286 22.01 -14.98 -1.23
CA PRO A 286 21.10 -14.11 -0.53
C PRO A 286 21.64 -13.69 0.83
N TRP A 287 21.08 -12.62 1.38
CA TRP A 287 21.27 -12.27 2.78
C TRP A 287 20.75 -13.38 3.71
N PRO A 288 21.24 -13.46 4.96
CA PRO A 288 20.78 -14.50 5.87
C PRO A 288 19.28 -14.35 6.17
N ALA A 289 18.53 -15.45 6.11
CA ALA A 289 17.15 -15.51 6.55
C ALA A 289 16.82 -16.86 7.22
N LEU A 290 15.66 -16.91 7.88
CA LEU A 290 15.06 -18.16 8.35
C LEU A 290 14.22 -18.78 7.23
N GLY A 291 14.54 -20.01 6.80
CA GLY A 291 13.80 -20.68 5.73
C GLY A 291 13.78 -19.86 4.43
N ARG A 292 12.58 -19.64 3.87
CA ARG A 292 12.41 -18.76 2.70
C ARG A 292 12.49 -17.27 3.04
N GLY A 293 12.67 -16.89 4.30
CA GLY A 293 12.60 -15.51 4.75
C GLY A 293 11.18 -14.96 4.77
N PHE A 294 11.06 -13.68 5.06
CA PHE A 294 9.81 -12.94 5.20
C PHE A 294 9.78 -11.75 4.25
N ASN A 295 8.60 -11.44 3.70
CA ASN A 295 8.42 -10.26 2.86
C ASN A 295 8.00 -9.05 3.71
N THR A 296 8.59 -7.88 3.46
CA THR A 296 8.36 -6.64 4.22
C THR A 296 7.26 -5.74 3.65
N GLY A 297 6.45 -6.20 2.69
CA GLY A 297 5.35 -5.40 2.14
C GLY A 297 4.13 -5.29 3.03
N VAL A 298 3.99 -6.20 4.00
CA VAL A 298 3.00 -6.12 5.08
C VAL A 298 3.68 -6.51 6.38
N ILE A 299 3.79 -5.58 7.32
CA ILE A 299 4.42 -5.79 8.62
C ILE A 299 3.49 -5.34 9.74
N LEU A 300 3.30 -6.18 10.75
CA LEU A 300 2.71 -5.78 12.02
C LEU A 300 3.85 -5.49 13.01
N LEU A 301 3.95 -4.25 13.49
CA LEU A 301 4.99 -3.85 14.44
C LEU A 301 4.39 -3.54 15.81
N LEU A 302 4.85 -4.22 16.86
CA LEU A 302 4.66 -3.79 18.25
C LEU A 302 5.76 -2.80 18.64
N LEU A 303 5.55 -1.52 18.33
CA LEU A 303 6.52 -0.43 18.49
C LEU A 303 7.00 -0.27 19.94
N ASP A 304 6.09 -0.35 20.92
CA ASP A 304 6.46 -0.20 22.33
C ASP A 304 7.44 -1.29 22.79
N ARG A 305 7.22 -2.54 22.34
CA ARG A 305 8.10 -3.68 22.63
C ARG A 305 9.39 -3.61 21.84
N LEU A 306 9.35 -3.23 20.56
CA LEU A 306 10.53 -3.04 19.73
C LEU A 306 11.48 -1.97 20.31
N ARG A 307 10.93 -0.85 20.81
CA ARG A 307 11.70 0.19 21.50
C ARG A 307 12.37 -0.35 22.76
N LYS A 308 11.64 -1.13 23.59
CA LYS A 308 12.21 -1.80 24.78
C LYS A 308 13.34 -2.78 24.43
N LEU A 309 13.21 -3.50 23.31
CA LEU A 309 14.24 -4.40 22.79
C LEU A 309 15.40 -3.69 22.09
N ARG A 310 15.40 -2.35 22.04
CA ARG A 310 16.39 -1.54 21.32
C ARG A 310 16.53 -1.97 19.87
N TRP A 311 15.38 -2.10 19.18
CA TRP A 311 15.31 -2.47 17.77
C TRP A 311 16.33 -1.73 16.90
N GLU A 312 16.48 -0.42 17.09
CA GLU A 312 17.45 0.38 16.34
C GLU A 312 18.87 -0.15 16.45
N GLN A 313 19.33 -0.39 17.68
CA GLN A 313 20.65 -0.96 17.93
C GLN A 313 20.78 -2.36 17.32
N MET A 314 19.73 -3.17 17.44
CA MET A 314 19.71 -4.55 16.95
C MET A 314 19.89 -4.64 15.43
N TRP A 315 19.12 -3.86 14.65
CA TRP A 315 19.22 -3.92 13.20
C TRP A 315 20.52 -3.27 12.69
N ARG A 316 21.01 -2.20 13.33
CA ARG A 316 22.28 -1.56 12.94
C ARG A 316 23.45 -2.52 13.08
N LEU A 317 23.61 -3.14 14.26
CA LEU A 317 24.68 -4.11 14.51
C LEU A 317 24.60 -5.32 13.58
N THR A 318 23.39 -5.75 13.24
CA THR A 318 23.18 -6.84 12.28
C THR A 318 23.59 -6.42 10.87
N ALA A 319 23.16 -5.25 10.41
CA ALA A 319 23.51 -4.73 9.08
C ALA A 319 25.02 -4.52 8.94
N GLU A 320 25.69 -3.90 9.92
CA GLU A 320 27.15 -3.76 9.95
C GLU A 320 27.86 -5.11 9.81
N ARG A 321 27.42 -6.11 10.58
CA ARG A 321 28.00 -7.46 10.54
C ARG A 321 27.86 -8.11 9.16
N GLU A 322 26.65 -8.12 8.61
CA GLU A 322 26.39 -8.81 7.34
C GLU A 322 27.02 -8.09 6.15
N LEU A 323 27.11 -6.75 6.19
CA LEU A 323 27.76 -5.94 5.14
C LEU A 323 29.25 -6.26 4.97
N MET A 324 29.93 -6.75 6.01
CA MET A 324 31.32 -7.23 5.89
C MET A 324 31.47 -8.36 4.85
N SER A 325 30.41 -9.13 4.59
CA SER A 325 30.45 -10.26 3.66
C SER A 325 29.57 -10.08 2.41
N MET A 326 28.47 -9.33 2.52
CA MET A 326 27.48 -9.15 1.46
C MET A 326 27.71 -7.91 0.60
N LEU A 327 28.50 -6.94 1.07
CA LEU A 327 28.83 -5.64 0.45
C LEU A 327 27.65 -4.66 0.26
N SER A 328 26.42 -5.15 0.08
CA SER A 328 25.22 -4.33 -0.11
C SER A 328 23.94 -5.13 0.13
N THR A 329 22.86 -4.48 0.55
CA THR A 329 21.50 -5.05 0.49
C THR A 329 21.04 -5.15 -0.96
N SER A 330 20.23 -6.18 -1.25
CA SER A 330 19.58 -6.39 -2.56
C SER A 330 18.08 -6.11 -2.47
N LEU A 331 17.44 -6.47 -1.36
CA LEU A 331 16.03 -6.24 -1.06
C LEU A 331 15.85 -5.23 0.08
N ALA A 332 16.76 -4.26 0.17
CA ALA A 332 16.73 -3.14 1.13
C ALA A 332 16.43 -3.58 2.57
N ASP A 333 15.38 -3.03 3.20
CA ASP A 333 14.98 -3.35 4.57
C ASP A 333 14.73 -4.85 4.79
N GLN A 334 14.19 -5.55 3.80
CA GLN A 334 13.81 -6.95 3.87
C GLN A 334 15.00 -7.84 4.22
N ASP A 335 16.15 -7.54 3.63
CA ASP A 335 17.39 -8.28 3.91
C ASP A 335 17.84 -8.11 5.37
N ILE A 336 17.72 -6.91 5.91
CA ILE A 336 18.13 -6.60 7.28
C ILE A 336 17.12 -7.17 8.28
N PHE A 337 15.81 -7.03 8.04
CA PHE A 337 14.77 -7.67 8.85
C PHE A 337 14.99 -9.19 8.91
N ASN A 338 15.23 -9.84 7.77
CA ASN A 338 15.47 -11.27 7.72
C ASN A 338 16.76 -11.70 8.45
N ALA A 339 17.83 -10.92 8.35
CA ALA A 339 19.07 -11.20 9.06
C ALA A 339 18.89 -11.11 10.58
N VAL A 340 18.14 -10.10 11.07
CA VAL A 340 17.79 -9.96 12.49
C VAL A 340 16.92 -11.14 12.95
N ILE A 341 15.91 -11.51 12.16
CA ILE A 341 14.99 -12.62 12.45
C ILE A 341 15.73 -13.95 12.48
N LYS A 342 16.70 -14.18 11.58
CA LYS A 342 17.50 -15.41 11.59
C LYS A 342 18.24 -15.60 12.92
N GLN A 343 18.70 -14.50 13.53
CA GLN A 343 19.37 -14.52 14.83
C GLN A 343 18.36 -14.58 16.00
N ASN A 344 17.12 -14.14 15.78
CA ASN A 344 16.09 -13.98 16.82
C ASN A 344 14.72 -14.50 16.35
N PRO A 345 14.57 -15.80 16.02
CA PRO A 345 13.37 -16.33 15.36
C PRO A 345 12.10 -16.21 16.24
N PHE A 346 12.26 -16.14 17.56
CA PHE A 346 11.17 -16.01 18.53
C PHE A 346 10.47 -14.64 18.49
N LEU A 347 11.03 -13.63 17.79
CA LEU A 347 10.42 -12.31 17.63
C LEU A 347 9.25 -12.30 16.64
N VAL A 348 9.08 -13.35 15.83
CA VAL A 348 8.15 -13.35 14.71
C VAL A 348 6.89 -14.15 15.01
N HIS A 349 5.74 -13.52 14.76
CA HIS A 349 4.48 -14.18 14.51
C HIS A 349 4.29 -14.34 13.01
N GLN A 350 4.37 -15.57 12.50
CA GLN A 350 4.17 -15.81 11.07
C GLN A 350 2.70 -15.65 10.70
N LEU A 351 2.43 -14.72 9.78
CA LEU A 351 1.10 -14.47 9.25
C LEU A 351 0.73 -15.50 8.18
N PRO A 352 -0.56 -15.91 8.11
CA PRO A 352 -1.09 -16.63 6.97
C PRO A 352 -0.84 -15.88 5.66
N CYS A 353 -0.51 -16.60 4.60
CA CYS A 353 0.05 -15.97 3.41
C CYS A 353 -0.95 -15.18 2.55
N PHE A 354 -2.25 -15.35 2.76
CA PHE A 354 -3.30 -14.50 2.17
C PHE A 354 -3.29 -13.05 2.65
N TRP A 355 -2.57 -12.75 3.75
CA TRP A 355 -2.33 -11.38 4.23
C TRP A 355 -1.22 -10.64 3.47
N ASN A 356 -0.54 -11.31 2.53
CA ASN A 356 0.45 -10.71 1.64
C ASN A 356 0.71 -11.68 0.47
N VAL A 357 -0.25 -11.76 -0.47
CA VAL A 357 -0.14 -12.59 -1.68
C VAL A 357 0.82 -11.92 -2.66
N GLN A 358 2.03 -12.46 -2.78
CA GLN A 358 3.14 -11.81 -3.47
C GLN A 358 3.16 -12.18 -4.96
N LEU A 359 2.97 -11.20 -5.83
CA LEU A 359 2.95 -11.38 -7.27
C LEU A 359 4.32 -11.08 -7.90
N SER A 360 5.38 -11.73 -7.40
CA SER A 360 6.74 -11.62 -7.94
C SER A 360 6.99 -12.61 -9.08
N ASP A 361 8.11 -12.44 -9.80
CA ASP A 361 8.64 -13.52 -10.63
C ASP A 361 9.01 -14.72 -9.72
N HIS A 362 8.82 -15.95 -10.21
CA HIS A 362 9.07 -17.20 -9.47
C HIS A 362 8.30 -17.34 -8.13
N THR A 363 7.21 -16.59 -7.96
CA THR A 363 6.35 -16.70 -6.79
C THR A 363 5.60 -18.03 -6.75
N ARG A 364 5.20 -18.43 -5.55
CA ARG A 364 4.37 -19.60 -5.23
C ARG A 364 3.00 -19.16 -4.68
N SER A 365 2.59 -17.93 -4.98
CA SER A 365 1.40 -17.28 -4.45
C SER A 365 0.09 -18.02 -4.67
N GLU A 366 -0.02 -18.83 -5.73
CA GLU A 366 -1.19 -19.68 -6.00
C GLU A 366 -1.47 -20.72 -4.90
N LYS A 367 -0.52 -20.96 -3.99
CA LYS A 367 -0.73 -21.82 -2.81
C LYS A 367 -1.39 -21.11 -1.64
N CYS A 368 -1.58 -19.79 -1.72
CA CYS A 368 -2.07 -18.97 -0.61
C CYS A 368 -3.58 -18.79 -0.57
N TYR A 369 -4.27 -19.22 -1.61
CA TYR A 369 -5.71 -19.09 -1.75
C TYR A 369 -6.21 -20.25 -2.61
N LYS A 370 -7.41 -20.75 -2.31
CA LYS A 370 -8.07 -21.74 -3.17
C LYS A 370 -9.00 -21.04 -4.15
N ASP A 371 -9.74 -20.07 -3.62
CA ASP A 371 -10.68 -19.24 -4.37
C ASP A 371 -10.43 -17.75 -4.12
N VAL A 372 -11.01 -16.90 -4.98
CA VAL A 372 -10.86 -15.45 -4.89
C VAL A 372 -11.40 -14.85 -3.58
N SER A 373 -12.33 -15.53 -2.92
CA SER A 373 -12.88 -15.13 -1.61
C SER A 373 -11.89 -15.29 -0.45
N ASP A 374 -10.85 -16.10 -0.61
CA ASP A 374 -9.83 -16.31 0.44
C ASP A 374 -8.79 -15.16 0.48
N LEU A 375 -8.79 -14.30 -0.55
CA LEU A 375 -7.80 -13.25 -0.72
C LEU A 375 -8.10 -12.06 0.17
N LYS A 376 -7.08 -11.60 0.90
CA LYS A 376 -7.19 -10.42 1.76
C LYS A 376 -6.33 -9.28 1.27
N VAL A 377 -5.07 -9.56 0.91
CA VAL A 377 -4.10 -8.54 0.50
C VAL A 377 -3.26 -9.06 -0.67
N ILE A 378 -3.29 -8.31 -1.77
CA ILE A 378 -2.50 -8.56 -2.97
C ILE A 378 -1.30 -7.61 -3.00
N HIS A 379 -0.11 -8.14 -3.28
CA HIS A 379 1.13 -7.38 -3.31
C HIS A 379 1.77 -7.45 -4.70
N TRP A 380 1.84 -6.31 -5.38
CA TRP A 380 2.35 -6.16 -6.74
C TRP A 380 3.88 -6.01 -6.78
N ASN A 381 4.59 -6.88 -6.06
CA ASN A 381 6.04 -6.78 -5.84
C ASN A 381 6.92 -7.17 -7.04
N SER A 382 6.36 -7.64 -8.16
CA SER A 382 7.12 -7.78 -9.41
C SER A 382 7.39 -6.42 -10.04
N PRO A 383 8.58 -6.18 -10.62
CA PRO A 383 8.83 -5.03 -11.50
C PRO A 383 7.85 -4.95 -12.68
N LYS A 384 7.25 -6.07 -13.09
CA LYS A 384 6.23 -6.13 -14.16
C LYS A 384 4.87 -5.59 -13.72
N LYS A 385 4.66 -5.42 -12.40
CA LYS A 385 3.41 -4.95 -11.79
C LYS A 385 2.22 -5.73 -12.33
N LEU A 386 1.28 -5.04 -12.99
CA LEU A 386 0.10 -5.65 -13.58
C LEU A 386 0.43 -6.72 -14.63
N HIS A 387 1.59 -6.68 -15.28
CA HIS A 387 1.97 -7.63 -16.35
C HIS A 387 2.52 -8.97 -15.83
N VAL A 388 2.51 -9.22 -14.53
CA VAL A 388 2.88 -10.52 -13.95
C VAL A 388 2.01 -11.65 -14.52
N LYS A 389 2.57 -12.86 -14.63
CA LYS A 389 1.81 -14.07 -14.98
C LYS A 389 1.34 -14.75 -13.70
N ASN A 390 0.04 -14.94 -13.57
CA ASN A 390 -0.59 -15.69 -12.50
C ASN A 390 -1.94 -16.23 -13.00
N LYS A 391 -2.35 -17.42 -12.54
CA LYS A 391 -3.63 -18.04 -12.94
C LYS A 391 -4.84 -17.11 -12.74
N HIS A 392 -4.84 -16.29 -11.69
CA HIS A 392 -5.94 -15.38 -11.33
C HIS A 392 -5.60 -13.91 -11.60
N VAL A 393 -4.64 -13.63 -12.50
CA VAL A 393 -4.15 -12.26 -12.75
C VAL A 393 -5.24 -11.32 -13.24
N GLU A 394 -6.21 -11.79 -14.01
CA GLU A 394 -7.32 -10.94 -14.50
C GLU A 394 -8.17 -10.41 -13.34
N PHE A 395 -8.48 -11.27 -12.36
CA PHE A 395 -9.17 -10.86 -11.15
C PHE A 395 -8.35 -9.82 -10.37
N PHE A 396 -7.05 -10.06 -10.16
CA PHE A 396 -6.18 -9.10 -9.46
C PHE A 396 -6.13 -7.76 -10.19
N ARG A 397 -5.97 -7.77 -11.51
CA ARG A 397 -5.96 -6.56 -12.33
C ARG A 397 -7.28 -5.81 -12.23
N ASN A 398 -8.40 -6.51 -12.33
CA ASN A 398 -9.72 -5.88 -12.24
C ASN A 398 -9.93 -5.24 -10.86
N LEU A 399 -9.50 -5.90 -9.78
CA LEU A 399 -9.54 -5.33 -8.44
C LEU A 399 -8.67 -4.08 -8.33
N TYR A 400 -7.42 -4.12 -8.82
CA TYR A 400 -6.52 -2.98 -8.83
C TYR A 400 -7.11 -1.82 -9.65
N LEU A 401 -7.59 -2.09 -10.86
CA LEU A 401 -8.18 -1.08 -11.76
C LEU A 401 -9.45 -0.47 -11.17
N THR A 402 -10.25 -1.26 -10.45
CA THR A 402 -11.42 -0.75 -9.72
C THR A 402 -11.02 0.38 -8.78
N PHE A 403 -9.95 0.19 -7.98
CA PHE A 403 -9.49 1.21 -7.05
C PHE A 403 -8.66 2.31 -7.70
N LEU A 404 -7.97 2.02 -8.81
CA LEU A 404 -7.31 3.04 -9.61
C LEU A 404 -8.33 4.09 -10.09
N GLU A 405 -9.43 3.62 -10.68
CA GLU A 405 -10.52 4.43 -11.24
C GLU A 405 -11.52 4.93 -10.20
N TYR A 406 -11.46 4.44 -8.96
CA TYR A 406 -12.43 4.80 -7.92
C TYR A 406 -12.38 6.31 -7.61
N ASP A 407 -13.50 7.01 -7.77
CA ASP A 407 -13.60 8.45 -7.50
C ASP A 407 -13.47 8.71 -5.98
N GLY A 408 -12.42 9.44 -5.60
CA GLY A 408 -12.14 9.75 -4.19
C GLY A 408 -13.26 10.54 -3.50
N ASN A 409 -14.11 11.25 -4.25
CA ASN A 409 -15.27 11.93 -3.69
C ASN A 409 -16.28 10.97 -3.05
N LEU A 410 -16.33 9.72 -3.51
CA LEU A 410 -17.21 8.70 -2.93
C LEU A 410 -16.78 8.28 -1.52
N LEU A 411 -15.54 8.58 -1.12
CA LEU A 411 -14.99 8.28 0.20
C LEU A 411 -15.42 9.26 1.30
N ARG A 412 -16.07 10.39 0.93
CA ARG A 412 -16.58 11.41 1.86
C ARG A 412 -17.73 10.93 2.72
N ARG A 413 -18.42 9.88 2.28
CA ARG A 413 -19.57 9.35 3.02
C ARG A 413 -19.10 8.79 4.35
N GLU A 414 -19.74 9.22 5.43
CA GLU A 414 -19.56 8.61 6.74
C GLU A 414 -20.13 7.19 6.72
N LEU A 415 -19.26 6.21 7.00
CA LEU A 415 -19.61 4.79 6.98
C LEU A 415 -19.99 4.25 8.37
N PHE A 416 -19.49 4.90 9.42
CA PHE A 416 -19.70 4.54 10.82
C PHE A 416 -19.53 5.78 11.69
N GLY A 417 -20.39 5.94 12.70
CA GLY A 417 -20.26 7.01 13.70
C GLY A 417 -19.41 6.57 14.90
N CYS A 418 -18.48 7.44 15.29
CA CYS A 418 -17.69 7.37 16.51
C CYS A 418 -17.72 8.74 17.21
N PRO A 419 -17.76 8.80 18.55
CA PRO A 419 -17.73 10.06 19.28
C PRO A 419 -16.46 10.84 18.89
N SER A 420 -16.61 12.10 18.52
CA SER A 420 -15.46 12.95 18.23
C SER A 420 -14.86 13.47 19.55
N GLU A 421 -13.56 13.78 19.58
CA GLU A 421 -12.96 14.47 20.74
C GLU A 421 -13.64 15.84 21.01
N ALA A 422 -14.31 16.41 20.02
CA ALA A 422 -15.11 17.62 20.16
C ALA A 422 -16.41 17.39 20.96
N ASP A 423 -17.01 16.19 20.90
CA ASP A 423 -18.26 15.88 21.59
C ASP A 423 -18.10 15.81 23.12
N HIS A 424 -16.89 15.47 23.61
CA HIS A 424 -16.58 15.49 25.05
C HIS A 424 -16.41 16.91 25.61
N ASN A 425 -16.08 17.89 24.76
CA ASN A 425 -15.94 19.29 25.19
C ASN A 425 -17.27 20.05 25.18
N SER A 426 -18.27 19.61 24.42
CA SER A 426 -19.62 20.19 24.44
C SER A 426 -20.45 19.73 25.65
N GLU A 427 -20.20 18.55 26.21
CA GLU A 427 -20.88 18.09 27.44
C GLU A 427 -20.34 18.78 28.72
N ASN A 428 -19.07 19.21 28.72
CA ASN A 428 -18.47 19.91 29.87
C ASN A 428 -18.79 21.41 29.96
N VAL A 429 -19.40 22.01 28.93
CA VAL A 429 -19.83 23.43 28.96
C VAL A 429 -21.28 23.58 29.44
N GLY A 430 -22.08 22.50 29.44
CA GLY A 430 -23.46 22.49 29.94
C GLY A 430 -23.61 22.32 31.45
N GLY A 431 -22.55 21.92 32.17
CA GLY A 431 -22.61 21.52 33.58
C GLY A 431 -22.34 22.62 34.62
N HIS A 432 -21.95 23.83 34.21
CA HIS A 432 -21.50 24.89 35.14
C HIS A 432 -22.34 26.17 35.19
N ILE A 433 -23.58 26.14 34.71
CA ILE A 433 -24.53 27.25 34.93
C ILE A 433 -25.72 26.72 35.73
N ASN A 434 -25.50 26.41 37.01
CA ASN A 434 -26.57 26.21 37.98
C ASN A 434 -26.05 26.42 39.42
N SER A 435 -25.65 27.66 39.72
CA SER A 435 -25.85 28.26 41.04
C SER A 435 -25.34 29.70 41.01
N LEU A 436 -26.26 30.66 41.09
CA LEU A 436 -26.18 31.90 41.89
C LEU A 436 -27.39 32.75 41.49
N GLY A 437 -28.35 32.84 42.40
CA GLY A 437 -29.64 33.48 42.20
C GLY A 437 -29.63 35.00 42.44
N GLY A 438 -30.74 35.62 42.03
CA GLY A 438 -31.15 36.98 42.41
C GLY A 438 -32.18 37.56 41.42
N PRO A 439 -33.37 38.01 41.84
CA PRO A 439 -34.46 38.36 40.93
C PRO A 439 -34.31 39.78 40.39
N TYR A 440 -34.41 39.97 39.07
CA TYR A 440 -34.49 41.29 38.44
C TYR A 440 -35.83 41.44 37.71
N GLN A 441 -36.58 42.49 38.08
CA GLN A 441 -37.81 42.92 37.42
C GLN A 441 -37.53 43.56 36.04
N PRO A 442 -38.49 43.52 35.10
CA PRO A 442 -38.29 44.02 33.74
C PRO A 442 -38.48 45.54 33.66
N GLY A 443 -37.40 46.24 33.31
CA GLY A 443 -37.40 47.67 32.96
C GLY A 443 -37.53 47.90 31.45
N SER A 444 -38.32 48.92 31.12
CA SER A 444 -38.76 49.42 29.81
C SER A 444 -37.69 49.68 28.73
N LEU A 445 -38.12 49.44 27.48
CA LEU A 445 -37.49 49.76 26.18
C LEU A 445 -37.00 51.22 26.04
N PRO A 446 -36.02 51.44 25.14
CA PRO A 446 -36.13 52.55 24.21
C PRO A 446 -35.97 52.14 22.73
N VAL A 447 -36.65 52.93 21.91
CA VAL A 447 -36.83 52.85 20.46
C VAL A 447 -35.67 53.52 19.69
N GLY A 448 -35.34 52.99 18.51
CA GLY A 448 -34.66 53.69 17.39
C GLY A 448 -33.25 53.19 17.11
N ARG A 449 -32.79 52.93 15.87
CA ARG A 449 -33.18 53.41 14.54
C ARG A 449 -32.92 52.36 13.46
N ARG A 450 -33.70 52.45 12.38
CA ARG A 450 -33.59 51.70 11.11
C ARG A 450 -32.28 52.03 10.38
N GLY A 451 -31.57 51.00 9.93
CA GLY A 451 -30.55 51.09 8.87
C GLY A 451 -31.17 50.72 7.51
N PRO A 452 -30.68 51.29 6.38
CA PRO A 452 -31.34 51.17 5.09
C PRO A 452 -31.05 49.85 4.36
N ALA A 453 -31.98 49.51 3.47
CA ALA A 453 -32.09 48.27 2.73
C ALA A 453 -31.02 48.06 1.64
N VAL A 454 -30.69 46.79 1.43
CA VAL A 454 -29.86 46.23 0.36
C VAL A 454 -30.57 46.34 -1.00
N PRO A 455 -29.91 46.77 -2.08
CA PRO A 455 -30.42 46.57 -3.43
C PRO A 455 -29.92 45.24 -4.03
N ALA A 456 -30.85 44.53 -4.68
CA ALA A 456 -30.59 43.32 -5.46
C ALA A 456 -29.83 43.63 -6.76
N LEU A 457 -28.87 42.78 -7.13
CA LEU A 457 -28.23 42.83 -8.45
C LEU A 457 -28.53 41.56 -9.23
N ARG A 458 -29.03 41.84 -10.44
CA ARG A 458 -29.64 40.95 -11.43
C ARG A 458 -28.62 40.04 -12.12
N SER A 459 -29.14 38.89 -12.52
CA SER A 459 -28.70 38.06 -13.65
C SER A 459 -28.63 38.85 -14.97
N GLY A 460 -27.62 38.56 -15.79
CA GLY A 460 -27.61 38.94 -17.20
C GLY A 460 -26.31 38.60 -17.94
N LEU A 461 -26.44 37.60 -18.83
CA LEU A 461 -25.59 37.17 -19.95
C LEU A 461 -24.29 36.41 -19.67
#